data_AF-A0A9D8DEX6-F1
#
_entry.id   AF-A0A9D8DEX6-F1
#
_cell.length_a   1.000
_cell.length_b   1.000
_cell.length_c   1.000
_cell.angle_alpha   90.00
_cell.angle_beta   90.00
_cell.angle_gamma   90.00
#
_symmetry.space_group_name_H-M   'P 1'
#
loop_
_entity.id
_entity.type
_entity.pdbx_description
1 polymer ?
#
loop_
_entity_poly.entity_id
_entity_poly.type
_entity_poly.pdbx_seq_one_letter_code
_entity_poly.pdbx_strand_id
1 'polypeptide(L)'
;MPRKRRDNAERLRNAVEALPRHTKQGMLRGIGSNRVIVGSYTDDRGGVCPMLAAHRNGGRTDFGTFAEAWDAFTGARKPRRASAREVRTLRGYLEVSLIRDGIAPLDSGAPASPWAERPLAEEVREVQASRRRRAAAEASEHAGVTIEQLLERAYLDSEHAEIEASRPGANVSASAPGSVEPAV
;
A
#
# COMPACT_ATOMS: atom_id res chain seq x y z
N MET A 1 -0.80 -13.36 -9.74
CA MET A 1 -0.12 -12.07 -9.42
C MET A 1 -0.99 -10.79 -9.39
N PRO A 2 -2.28 -10.72 -9.84
CA PRO A 2 -3.03 -9.46 -9.80
C PRO A 2 -3.45 -9.02 -8.38
N ARG A 3 -3.62 -9.97 -7.45
CA ARG A 3 -3.98 -9.69 -6.05
C ARG A 3 -2.96 -8.79 -5.33
N LYS A 4 -1.66 -9.11 -5.43
CA LYS A 4 -0.57 -8.32 -4.82
C LYS A 4 -0.49 -6.89 -5.38
N ARG A 5 -0.77 -6.71 -6.67
CA ARG A 5 -0.79 -5.38 -7.29
C ARG A 5 -1.97 -4.53 -6.81
N ARG A 6 -3.15 -5.14 -6.61
CA ARG A 6 -4.31 -4.46 -6.02
C ARG A 6 -4.04 -4.07 -4.57
N ASP A 7 -3.51 -5.00 -3.77
CA ASP A 7 -3.11 -4.74 -2.37
C ASP A 7 -2.11 -3.57 -2.29
N ASN A 8 -1.07 -3.55 -3.13
CA ASN A 8 -0.12 -2.43 -3.13
C ASN A 8 -0.74 -1.08 -3.55
N ALA A 9 -1.70 -1.10 -4.48
CA ALA A 9 -2.40 0.12 -4.91
C ALA A 9 -3.33 0.66 -3.82
N GLU A 10 -4.00 -0.23 -3.08
CA GLU A 10 -4.81 0.09 -1.90
C GLU A 10 -3.93 0.63 -0.78
N ARG A 11 -2.82 -0.02 -0.46
CA ARG A 11 -1.85 0.47 0.54
C ARG A 11 -1.34 1.88 0.21
N LEU A 12 -1.00 2.16 -1.04
CA LEU A 12 -0.58 3.50 -1.46
C LEU A 12 -1.71 4.51 -1.28
N ARG A 13 -2.94 4.18 -1.71
CA ARG A 13 -4.11 5.04 -1.52
C ARG A 13 -4.31 5.36 -0.03
N ASN A 14 -4.22 4.34 0.81
CA ASN A 14 -4.40 4.45 2.25
C ASN A 14 -3.33 5.33 2.90
N ALA A 15 -2.08 5.17 2.46
CA ALA A 15 -0.96 6.00 2.88
C ALA A 15 -1.16 7.47 2.48
N VAL A 16 -1.62 7.73 1.25
CA VAL A 16 -1.96 9.09 0.78
C VAL A 16 -3.08 9.70 1.61
N GLU A 17 -4.17 8.97 1.85
CA GLU A 17 -5.29 9.46 2.65
C GLU A 17 -4.87 9.84 4.08
N ALA A 18 -3.89 9.13 4.64
CA ALA A 18 -3.36 9.40 5.98
C ALA A 18 -2.38 10.58 6.04
N LEU A 19 -1.96 11.15 4.89
CA LEU A 19 -1.07 12.31 4.87
C LEU A 19 -1.80 13.58 5.35
N PRO A 20 -1.11 14.48 6.06
CA PRO A 20 -1.62 15.81 6.36
C PRO A 20 -2.00 16.55 5.08
N ARG A 21 -3.02 17.39 5.18
CA ARG A 21 -3.52 18.23 4.08
C ARG A 21 -2.40 19.05 3.41
N HIS A 22 -1.60 19.77 4.19
CA HIS A 22 -0.51 20.58 3.64
C HIS A 22 0.55 19.73 2.93
N THR A 23 0.85 18.53 3.44
CA THR A 23 1.75 17.56 2.81
C THR A 23 1.18 17.08 1.48
N LYS A 24 -0.12 16.77 1.39
CA LYS A 24 -0.78 16.38 0.13
C LYS A 24 -0.71 17.49 -0.91
N GLN A 25 -0.99 18.73 -0.53
CA GLN A 25 -0.90 19.89 -1.41
C GLN A 25 0.54 20.17 -1.88
N GLY A 26 1.50 20.14 -0.95
CA GLY A 26 2.91 20.30 -1.26
C GLY A 26 3.40 19.20 -2.21
N MET A 27 3.00 17.96 -1.94
CA MET A 27 3.32 16.82 -2.81
C MET A 27 2.73 17.01 -4.20
N LEU A 28 1.46 17.41 -4.31
CA LEU A 28 0.78 17.63 -5.59
C LEU A 28 1.48 18.69 -6.44
N ARG A 29 1.87 19.82 -5.83
CA ARG A 29 2.70 20.84 -6.50
C ARG A 29 4.06 20.27 -6.91
N GLY A 30 4.73 19.60 -5.97
CA GLY A 30 6.08 19.09 -6.16
C GLY A 30 6.19 18.03 -7.25
N ILE A 31 5.24 17.08 -7.35
CA ILE A 31 5.26 16.08 -8.42
C ILE A 31 4.94 16.65 -9.80
N GLY A 32 4.31 17.83 -9.86
CA GLY A 32 4.06 18.56 -11.10
C GLY A 32 5.29 19.30 -11.62
N SER A 33 6.15 19.79 -10.73
CA SER A 33 7.31 20.62 -11.09
C SER A 33 8.65 19.87 -11.08
N ASN A 34 8.70 18.62 -10.61
CA ASN A 34 9.96 17.88 -10.42
C ASN A 34 9.98 16.55 -11.17
N ARG A 35 11.20 16.08 -11.45
CA ARG A 35 11.45 14.71 -11.93
C ARG A 35 11.29 13.72 -10.77
N VAL A 36 10.13 13.07 -10.69
CA VAL A 36 9.83 12.11 -9.62
C VAL A 36 10.64 10.82 -9.77
N ILE A 37 11.22 10.36 -8.67
CA ILE A 37 11.93 9.08 -8.57
C ILE A 37 11.29 8.14 -7.53
N VAL A 38 11.68 6.88 -7.58
CA VAL A 38 11.30 5.79 -6.65
C VAL A 38 12.57 5.12 -6.12
N GLY A 39 12.51 4.52 -4.93
CA GLY A 39 13.60 3.75 -4.33
C GLY A 39 14.82 4.57 -3.85
N SER A 40 14.74 5.89 -3.85
CA SER A 40 15.75 6.81 -3.30
C SER A 40 15.12 8.15 -2.95
N TYR A 41 15.82 8.93 -2.11
CA TYR A 41 15.44 10.28 -1.73
C TYR A 41 15.74 11.32 -2.82
N THR A 42 16.94 11.23 -3.41
CA THR A 42 17.42 12.03 -4.54
C THR A 42 18.21 11.16 -5.53
N ASP A 43 18.44 11.65 -6.75
CA ASP A 43 19.44 11.10 -7.66
C ASP A 43 20.35 12.19 -8.24
N ASP A 44 21.46 11.77 -8.86
CA ASP A 44 22.47 12.69 -9.43
C ASP A 44 21.96 13.48 -10.65
N ARG A 45 20.74 13.19 -11.11
CA ARG A 45 20.08 13.86 -12.24
C ARG A 45 19.02 14.85 -11.78
N GLY A 46 19.03 15.23 -10.50
CA GLY A 46 18.08 16.16 -9.91
C GLY A 46 16.68 15.58 -9.69
N GLY A 47 16.55 14.25 -9.74
CA GLY A 47 15.32 13.56 -9.37
C GLY A 47 15.08 13.61 -7.86
N VAL A 48 13.81 13.70 -7.46
CA VAL A 48 13.40 13.76 -6.06
C VAL A 48 12.26 12.81 -5.78
N CYS A 49 12.26 12.20 -4.60
CA CYS A 49 11.12 11.40 -4.16
C CYS A 49 9.90 12.31 -3.89
N PRO A 50 8.67 11.77 -3.92
CA PRO A 50 7.48 12.58 -3.69
C PRO A 50 7.47 13.28 -2.32
N MET A 51 8.06 12.66 -1.29
CA MET A 51 8.15 13.27 0.05
C MET A 51 9.07 14.48 0.07
N LEU A 52 10.24 14.42 -0.56
CA LEU A 52 11.14 15.57 -0.68
C LEU A 52 10.51 16.67 -1.55
N ALA A 53 9.84 16.28 -2.64
CA ALA A 53 9.05 17.20 -3.45
C ALA A 53 7.98 17.92 -2.60
N ALA A 54 7.29 17.19 -1.73
CA ALA A 54 6.34 17.76 -0.79
C ALA A 54 7.02 18.73 0.17
N HIS A 55 8.14 18.32 0.75
CA HIS A 55 8.87 19.11 1.73
C HIS A 55 9.29 20.48 1.19
N ARG A 56 9.88 20.48 -0.01
CA ARG A 56 10.28 21.72 -0.72
C ARG A 56 9.10 22.63 -1.05
N ASN A 57 7.88 22.10 -1.07
CA ASN A 57 6.64 22.83 -1.37
C ASN A 57 5.78 23.09 -0.12
N GLY A 58 6.40 23.05 1.07
CA GLY A 58 5.76 23.38 2.35
C GLY A 58 5.25 22.19 3.16
N GLY A 59 5.45 20.96 2.70
CA GLY A 59 5.21 19.74 3.49
C GLY A 59 6.16 19.67 4.69
N ARG A 60 5.69 19.44 5.92
CA ARG A 60 6.56 19.46 7.11
C ARG A 60 6.66 18.12 7.82
N THR A 61 6.55 17.02 7.09
CA THR A 61 6.45 15.69 7.70
C THR A 61 7.21 14.62 6.93
N ASP A 62 7.92 13.78 7.66
CA ASP A 62 8.48 12.52 7.13
C ASP A 62 7.51 11.36 7.42
N PHE A 63 6.90 10.82 6.36
CA PHE A 63 6.00 9.68 6.44
C PHE A 63 6.67 8.45 5.80
N GLY A 64 7.42 7.71 6.61
CA GLY A 64 8.06 6.45 6.20
C GLY A 64 7.07 5.46 5.60
N THR A 65 5.86 5.37 6.16
CA THR A 65 4.78 4.52 5.64
C THR A 65 4.34 4.88 4.23
N PHE A 66 4.38 6.17 3.85
CA PHE A 66 4.13 6.57 2.46
C PHE A 66 5.28 6.16 1.55
N ALA A 67 6.54 6.38 1.97
CA ALA A 67 7.70 6.01 1.17
C ALA A 67 7.72 4.50 0.87
N GLU A 68 7.47 3.68 1.89
CA GLU A 68 7.34 2.22 1.74
C GLU A 68 6.20 1.83 0.80
N ALA A 69 5.02 2.42 0.97
CA ALA A 69 3.87 2.13 0.11
C ALA A 69 4.10 2.55 -1.35
N TRP A 70 4.80 3.67 -1.56
CA TRP A 70 5.18 4.16 -2.89
C TRP A 70 6.15 3.21 -3.58
N ASP A 71 7.22 2.80 -2.90
CA ASP A 71 8.20 1.87 -3.46
C ASP A 71 7.59 0.48 -3.70
N ALA A 72 6.71 0.01 -2.81
CA ALA A 72 5.97 -1.24 -3.00
C ALA A 72 5.01 -1.19 -4.19
N PHE A 73 4.28 -0.09 -4.37
CA PHE A 73 3.38 0.12 -5.51
C PHE A 73 4.14 0.12 -6.85
N THR A 74 5.28 0.81 -6.90
CA THR A 74 6.11 0.88 -8.11
C THR A 74 6.98 -0.36 -8.32
N GLY A 75 7.06 -1.25 -7.33
CA GLY A 75 7.91 -2.44 -7.35
C GLY A 75 9.39 -2.09 -7.47
N ALA A 76 9.80 -0.93 -6.96
CA ALA A 76 11.18 -0.47 -7.04
C ALA A 76 12.10 -1.37 -6.21
N ARG A 77 13.12 -1.94 -6.85
CA ARG A 77 14.23 -2.65 -6.17
C ARG A 77 15.54 -1.86 -6.18
N LYS A 78 15.62 -0.86 -7.05
CA LYS A 78 16.74 0.07 -7.22
C LYS A 78 16.19 1.45 -7.56
N PRO A 79 16.95 2.52 -7.24
CA PRO A 79 16.57 3.89 -7.59
C PRO A 79 16.31 4.02 -9.10
N ARG A 80 15.14 4.56 -9.48
CA ARG A 80 14.82 4.85 -10.87
C ARG A 80 13.84 6.01 -10.99
N ARG A 81 13.70 6.53 -12.21
CA ARG A 81 12.61 7.47 -12.54
C ARG A 81 11.26 6.77 -12.38
N ALA A 82 10.29 7.46 -11.78
CA ALA A 82 8.90 7.06 -11.82
C ALA A 82 8.36 7.21 -13.25
N SER A 83 7.60 6.22 -13.71
CA SER A 83 6.91 6.26 -14.99
C SER A 83 5.77 7.28 -14.98
N ALA A 84 5.37 7.75 -16.16
CA ALA A 84 4.24 8.68 -16.29
C ALA A 84 2.92 8.08 -15.74
N ARG A 85 2.74 6.77 -15.81
CA ARG A 85 1.57 6.09 -15.22
C ARG A 85 1.61 6.17 -13.70
N GLU A 86 2.75 5.86 -13.08
CA GLU A 86 2.91 5.89 -11.62
C GLU A 86 2.66 7.31 -11.07
N VAL A 87 3.24 8.33 -11.72
CA VAL A 87 3.04 9.74 -11.31
C VAL A 87 1.57 10.16 -11.48
N ARG A 88 0.91 9.78 -12.58
CA ARG A 88 -0.52 10.07 -12.78
C ARG A 88 -1.41 9.40 -11.73
N THR A 89 -1.11 8.16 -11.35
CA THR A 89 -1.86 7.47 -10.29
C THR A 89 -1.69 8.16 -8.94
N LEU A 90 -0.46 8.53 -8.57
CA LEU A 90 -0.20 9.28 -7.33
C LEU A 90 -0.95 10.62 -7.32
N ARG A 91 -0.89 11.37 -8.42
CA ARG A 91 -1.65 12.61 -8.60
C ARG A 91 -3.14 12.40 -8.36
N GLY A 92 -3.75 11.40 -9.01
CA GLY A 92 -5.18 11.12 -8.85
C GLY A 92 -5.57 10.79 -7.40
N TYR A 93 -4.74 10.05 -6.68
CA TYR A 93 -4.98 9.78 -5.25
C TYR A 93 -4.88 11.05 -4.39
N LEU A 94 -3.92 11.92 -4.67
CA LEU A 94 -3.78 13.20 -3.97
C LEU A 94 -4.98 14.11 -4.23
N GLU A 95 -5.40 14.25 -5.48
CA GLU A 95 -6.56 15.08 -5.88
C GLU A 95 -7.85 14.56 -5.23
N VAL A 96 -8.13 13.26 -5.32
CA VAL A 96 -9.32 12.66 -4.68
C VAL A 96 -9.28 12.81 -3.15
N SER A 97 -8.12 12.62 -2.52
CA SER A 97 -7.99 12.81 -1.08
C SER A 97 -8.22 14.27 -0.67
N LEU A 98 -7.73 15.23 -1.44
CA LEU A 98 -7.92 16.66 -1.18
C LEU A 98 -9.38 17.08 -1.39
N ILE A 99 -10.05 16.58 -2.42
CA ILE A 99 -11.50 16.78 -2.62
C ILE A 99 -12.28 16.28 -1.41
N ARG A 100 -11.93 15.09 -0.90
CA ARG A 100 -12.57 14.51 0.29
C ARG A 100 -12.32 15.32 1.56
N ASP A 101 -11.17 15.98 1.67
CA ASP A 101 -10.87 16.93 2.74
C ASP A 101 -11.61 18.27 2.57
N GLY A 102 -12.42 18.44 1.52
CA GLY A 102 -13.16 19.67 1.23
C GLY A 102 -12.31 20.74 0.52
N ILE A 103 -11.21 20.36 -0.12
CA ILE A 103 -10.39 21.25 -0.94
C ILE A 103 -10.76 21.06 -2.40
N ALA A 104 -11.33 22.09 -3.02
CA ALA A 104 -11.59 22.10 -4.45
C ALA A 104 -10.26 21.98 -5.24
N PRO A 105 -10.24 21.26 -6.38
CA PRO A 105 -9.05 21.14 -7.21
C PRO A 105 -8.53 22.53 -7.62
N LEU A 106 -7.23 22.76 -7.47
CA LEU A 106 -6.56 23.97 -7.94
C LEU A 106 -6.61 24.02 -9.47
N ASP A 107 -7.62 24.66 -10.00
CA ASP A 107 -7.54 25.34 -11.29
C ASP A 107 -7.74 26.84 -11.02
N SER A 108 -6.86 27.69 -11.55
CA SER A 108 -6.78 29.16 -11.38
C SER A 108 -5.84 29.70 -10.27
N GLY A 109 -4.56 29.82 -10.58
CA GLY A 109 -3.78 31.08 -10.42
C GLY A 109 -3.75 31.86 -9.09
N ALA A 110 -4.16 31.34 -7.93
CA ALA A 110 -4.17 32.12 -6.69
C ALA A 110 -2.77 32.21 -6.03
N PRO A 111 -2.35 33.41 -5.56
CA PRO A 111 -1.10 33.61 -4.84
C PRO A 111 -1.15 33.00 -3.42
N ALA A 112 0.04 32.72 -2.88
CA ALA A 112 0.37 32.27 -1.53
C ALA A 112 -0.83 31.95 -0.60
N SER A 113 -1.12 30.65 -0.49
CA SER A 113 -2.02 30.01 0.46
C SER A 113 -2.20 30.74 1.82
N PRO A 114 -3.43 31.15 2.19
CA PRO A 114 -3.84 31.59 3.54
C PRO A 114 -3.69 30.52 4.64
N TRP A 115 -3.28 29.29 4.29
CA TRP A 115 -3.30 28.10 5.15
C TRP A 115 -2.02 27.89 5.98
N ALA A 116 -1.14 28.89 6.08
CA ALA A 116 0.08 28.81 6.89
C ALA A 116 -0.18 28.83 8.41
N GLU A 117 -1.41 29.11 8.85
CA GLU A 117 -1.72 29.46 10.24
C GLU A 117 -2.44 28.37 11.04
N ARG A 118 -2.79 27.20 10.47
CA ARG A 118 -3.27 26.09 11.32
C ARG A 118 -2.11 25.57 12.17
N PRO A 119 -2.23 25.54 13.52
CA PRO A 119 -1.16 25.03 14.36
C PRO A 119 -0.89 23.57 14.03
N LEU A 120 0.36 23.25 13.70
CA LEU A 120 0.84 21.90 13.32
C LEU A 120 0.36 20.80 14.29
N ALA A 121 0.24 21.12 15.57
CA ALA A 121 -0.25 20.21 16.60
C ALA A 121 -1.71 19.76 16.41
N GLU A 122 -2.54 20.59 15.78
CA GLU A 122 -3.92 20.24 15.44
C GLU A 122 -3.98 19.25 14.29
N GLU A 123 -3.16 19.47 13.25
CA GLU A 123 -3.10 18.56 12.10
C GLU A 123 -2.46 17.21 12.45
N VAL A 124 -1.42 17.19 13.29
CA VAL A 124 -0.84 15.94 13.79
C VAL A 124 -1.89 15.13 14.56
N ARG A 125 -2.70 15.80 15.39
CA ARG A 125 -3.84 15.16 16.09
C ARG A 125 -4.89 14.64 15.12
N GLU A 126 -5.22 15.40 14.08
CA GLU A 126 -6.17 15.01 13.03
C GLU A 126 -5.67 13.77 12.26
N VAL A 127 -4.38 13.73 11.93
CA VAL A 127 -3.74 12.55 11.28
C VAL A 127 -3.75 11.34 12.21
N GLN A 128 -3.37 11.51 13.47
CA GLN A 128 -3.43 10.42 14.45
C GLN A 128 -4.86 9.92 14.68
N ALA A 129 -5.85 10.82 14.69
CA ALA A 129 -7.26 10.46 14.76
C ALA A 129 -7.70 9.69 13.51
N SER A 130 -7.27 10.11 12.32
CA SER A 130 -7.55 9.41 11.07
C SER A 130 -6.90 8.01 11.02
N ARG A 131 -5.66 7.87 11.50
CA ARG A 131 -5.01 6.55 11.67
C ARG A 131 -5.80 5.64 12.62
N ARG A 132 -6.25 6.17 13.76
CA ARG A 132 -7.08 5.43 14.73
C ARG A 132 -8.42 5.01 14.13
N ARG A 133 -9.12 5.90 13.43
CA ARG A 133 -10.38 5.59 12.73
C ARG A 133 -10.20 4.48 11.70
N ARG A 134 -9.10 4.52 10.96
CA ARG A 134 -8.79 3.51 9.95
C ARG A 134 -8.45 2.15 10.57
N ALA A 135 -7.58 2.13 11.57
CA ALA A 135 -7.27 0.92 12.32
C ALA A 135 -8.52 0.32 12.98
N ALA A 136 -9.43 1.15 13.49
CA ALA A 136 -10.72 0.70 14.02
C ALA A 136 -11.62 0.11 12.93
N ALA A 137 -11.69 0.73 11.74
CA ALA A 137 -12.47 0.20 10.62
C ALA A 137 -11.92 -1.14 10.11
N GLU A 138 -10.60 -1.26 9.96
CA GLU A 138 -9.93 -2.52 9.58
C GLU A 138 -10.15 -3.60 10.65
N ALA A 139 -10.09 -3.24 11.94
CA ALA A 139 -10.42 -4.15 13.03
C ALA A 139 -11.89 -4.58 13.00
N SER A 140 -12.83 -3.67 12.71
CA SER A 140 -14.26 -4.01 12.56
C SER A 140 -14.54 -4.89 11.34
N GLU A 141 -13.82 -4.70 10.24
CA GLU A 141 -13.91 -5.53 9.04
C GLU A 141 -13.40 -6.96 9.29
N HIS A 142 -12.40 -7.12 10.17
CA HIS A 142 -11.86 -8.42 10.56
C HIS A 142 -12.55 -9.05 11.79
N ALA A 143 -13.30 -8.27 12.58
CA ALA A 143 -14.07 -8.75 13.73
C ALA A 143 -15.33 -9.55 13.34
N GLY A 144 -15.65 -9.65 12.05
CA GLY A 144 -16.76 -10.49 11.55
C GLY A 144 -16.47 -11.99 11.57
N VAL A 145 -15.26 -12.41 11.95
CA VAL A 145 -14.93 -13.82 12.16
C VAL A 145 -15.07 -14.14 13.65
N THR A 146 -16.13 -14.86 14.01
CA THR A 146 -16.34 -15.27 15.40
C THR A 146 -15.40 -16.41 15.78
N ILE A 147 -15.14 -16.60 17.08
CA ILE A 147 -14.33 -17.72 17.58
C ILE A 147 -14.97 -19.05 17.15
N GLU A 148 -16.30 -19.11 17.12
CA GLU A 148 -17.07 -20.26 16.66
C GLU A 148 -16.80 -20.56 15.17
N GLN A 149 -16.72 -19.54 14.31
CA GLN A 149 -16.41 -19.73 12.89
C GLN A 149 -14.95 -20.17 12.65
N LEU A 150 -14.00 -19.73 13.49
CA LEU A 150 -12.62 -20.22 13.46
C LEU A 150 -12.51 -21.66 13.92
N LEU A 151 -13.22 -22.01 15.00
CA LEU A 151 -13.29 -23.38 15.52
C LEU A 151 -13.96 -24.30 14.50
N GLU A 152 -15.10 -23.92 13.95
CA GLU A 152 -15.84 -24.70 12.94
C GLU A 152 -14.97 -24.96 11.70
N ARG A 153 -14.21 -23.96 11.25
CA ARG A 153 -13.27 -24.13 10.14
C ARG A 153 -12.10 -25.05 10.48
N ALA A 154 -11.54 -24.95 11.69
CA ALA A 154 -10.45 -25.82 12.14
C ALA A 154 -10.92 -27.27 12.32
N TYR A 155 -12.15 -27.48 12.81
CA TYR A 155 -12.77 -28.79 12.92
C TYR A 155 -13.03 -29.39 11.54
N LEU A 156 -13.60 -28.63 10.59
CA LEU A 156 -13.84 -29.10 9.22
C LEU A 156 -12.54 -29.44 8.48
N ASP A 157 -11.48 -28.66 8.65
CA ASP A 157 -10.16 -28.96 8.07
C ASP A 157 -9.56 -30.25 8.69
N SER A 158 -9.81 -30.52 9.98
CA SER A 158 -9.38 -31.76 10.66
C SER A 158 -10.18 -32.99 10.21
N GLU A 159 -11.50 -32.86 10.04
CA GLU A 159 -12.34 -33.93 9.52
C GLU A 159 -12.03 -34.25 8.06
N HIS A 160 -11.70 -33.24 7.23
CA HIS A 160 -11.26 -33.47 5.87
C HIS A 160 -9.92 -34.23 5.80
N ALA A 161 -8.98 -33.93 6.70
CA ALA A 161 -7.72 -34.67 6.82
C ALA A 161 -7.94 -36.12 7.30
N GLU A 162 -8.90 -36.35 8.19
CA GLU A 162 -9.26 -37.69 8.66
C GLU A 162 -10.04 -38.49 7.61
N ILE A 163 -10.93 -37.87 6.84
CA ILE A 163 -11.67 -38.52 5.74
C ILE A 163 -10.71 -38.86 4.58
N GLU A 164 -9.74 -38.01 4.28
CA GLU A 164 -8.72 -38.25 3.25
C GLU A 164 -7.75 -39.37 3.67
N ALA A 165 -7.43 -39.48 4.97
CA ALA A 165 -6.68 -40.60 5.54
C ALA A 165 -7.49 -41.91 5.66
N SER A 166 -8.82 -41.82 5.72
CA SER A 166 -9.74 -42.97 5.88
C SER A 166 -10.29 -43.50 4.56
N ARG A 167 -10.00 -42.88 3.40
CA ARG A 167 -10.35 -43.44 2.09
C ARG A 167 -9.55 -44.72 1.80
N PRO A 168 -10.18 -45.90 1.79
CA PRO A 168 -9.52 -47.11 1.36
C PRO A 168 -9.57 -47.19 -0.17
N GLY A 169 -8.40 -47.09 -0.81
CA GLY A 169 -8.23 -47.45 -2.21
C GLY A 169 -8.02 -46.27 -3.16
N ALA A 170 -6.81 -45.73 -3.17
CA ALA A 170 -6.21 -45.18 -4.40
C ALA A 170 -4.77 -45.68 -4.52
N ASN A 171 -4.60 -47.01 -4.43
CA ASN A 171 -3.45 -47.67 -5.03
C ASN A 171 -3.97 -48.38 -6.30
N VAL A 172 -3.97 -47.65 -7.41
CA VAL A 172 -4.09 -48.25 -8.74
C VAL A 172 -2.89 -47.78 -9.56
N SER A 173 -1.86 -48.65 -9.49
CA SER A 173 -0.94 -49.06 -10.54
C SER A 173 -0.18 -48.03 -11.39
N ALA A 174 1.15 -48.09 -11.33
CA ALA A 174 2.00 -48.06 -12.54
C ALA A 174 3.41 -48.65 -12.31
N SER A 175 3.63 -49.80 -12.95
CA SER A 175 4.86 -50.25 -13.66
C SER A 175 6.21 -50.51 -12.97
N ALA A 176 6.70 -51.74 -13.22
CA ALA A 176 8.05 -52.31 -13.07
C ALA A 176 9.13 -51.59 -13.94
N PRO A 177 10.46 -51.91 -13.92
CA PRO A 177 11.15 -53.24 -13.96
C PRO A 177 12.32 -53.37 -12.94
N GLY A 178 12.94 -54.51 -12.61
CA GLY A 178 13.72 -55.47 -13.41
C GLY A 178 15.19 -55.54 -12.90
N SER A 179 15.70 -56.77 -12.66
CA SER A 179 17.11 -57.20 -12.38
C SER A 179 17.64 -56.95 -10.95
N VAL A 180 18.39 -57.84 -10.25
CA VAL A 180 19.57 -58.68 -10.63
C VAL A 180 19.74 -59.88 -9.64
N GLU A 181 20.20 -61.05 -10.17
CA GLU A 181 21.00 -62.23 -9.67
C GLU A 181 21.64 -62.29 -8.24
N PRO A 182 22.34 -63.38 -7.77
CA PRO A 182 22.76 -64.68 -8.41
C PRO A 182 22.68 -65.98 -7.54
N ALA A 183 23.02 -67.12 -8.18
CA ALA A 183 23.68 -68.37 -7.71
C ALA A 183 23.14 -69.12 -6.45
N VAL A 184 22.93 -70.45 -6.42
CA VAL A 184 23.73 -71.61 -6.83
C VAL A 184 22.79 -72.79 -7.12
#